data_AF-A0A822IKK7-F1
#
_entry.id   AF-A0A822IKK7-F1
#
_cell.length_a   1.000
_cell.length_b   1.000
_cell.length_c   1.000
_cell.angle_alpha   90.00
_cell.angle_beta   90.00
_cell.angle_gamma   90.00
#
_symmetry.space_group_name_H-M   'P 1'
#
loop_
_entity.id
_entity.type
_entity.pdbx_description
1 polymer ?
#
loop_
_entity_poly.entity_id
_entity_poly.type
_entity_poly.pdbx_seq_one_letter_code
_entity_poly.pdbx_strand_id
1 'polypeptide(L)' 'MDARDAGIIARKYFLDSSGNAYFLFETNKVEKEKGIWKVDCQIKSMLGDEKWKSYIIYINDDDGAILDITKYD' A
#
# COMPACT_ATOMS: atom_id res chain seq x y z
N MET A 1 -5.94 -13.97 5.39
CA MET A 1 -5.93 -13.41 4.01
C MET A 1 -4.74 -13.97 3.24
N ASP A 2 -4.61 -13.71 1.93
CA ASP A 2 -3.40 -14.03 1.17
C ASP A 2 -2.58 -12.77 0.77
N ALA A 3 -1.42 -12.98 0.13
CA ALA A 3 -0.53 -11.88 -0.27
C ALA A 3 -1.18 -10.93 -1.30
N ARG A 4 -2.09 -11.46 -2.13
CA ARG A 4 -2.82 -10.66 -3.12
C ARG A 4 -3.87 -9.79 -2.43
N ASP A 5 -4.59 -10.34 -1.45
CA ASP A 5 -5.55 -9.58 -0.64
C ASP A 5 -4.87 -8.40 0.07
N ALA A 6 -3.69 -8.63 0.66
CA ALA A 6 -2.90 -7.59 1.31
C ALA A 6 -2.51 -6.46 0.32
N GLY A 7 -2.07 -6.82 -0.89
CA GLY A 7 -1.78 -5.84 -1.95
C GLY A 7 -3.01 -5.04 -2.40
N ILE A 8 -4.17 -5.69 -2.48
CA ILE A 8 -5.44 -5.03 -2.82
C ILE A 8 -5.83 -4.02 -1.74
N ILE A 9 -5.74 -4.39 -0.46
CA ILE A 9 -6.05 -3.49 0.67
C ILE A 9 -5.10 -2.29 0.69
N ALA A 10 -3.80 -2.52 0.50
CA ALA A 10 -2.81 -1.45 0.40
C ALA A 10 -3.14 -0.45 -0.72
N ARG A 11 -3.50 -0.94 -1.92
CA ARG A 11 -3.90 -0.07 -3.03
C ARG A 11 -5.19 0.70 -2.71
N LYS A 12 -6.18 0.02 -2.11
CA LYS A 12 -7.47 0.61 -1.79
C LYS A 12 -7.33 1.76 -0.78
N TYR A 13 -6.44 1.64 0.20
CA TYR A 13 -6.15 2.72 1.14
C TYR A 13 -5.79 4.03 0.43
N PHE A 14 -4.90 4.00 -0.56
CA PHE A 14 -4.51 5.20 -1.29
C PHE A 14 -5.62 5.72 -2.21
N LEU A 15 -6.42 4.83 -2.78
CA LEU A 15 -7.59 5.23 -3.57
C LEU A 15 -8.60 5.99 -2.70
N ASP A 16 -8.88 5.48 -1.50
CA ASP A 16 -9.85 6.05 -0.57
C ASP A 16 -9.31 7.32 0.10
N SER A 17 -8.01 7.38 0.40
CA SER A 17 -7.38 8.49 1.15
C SER A 17 -6.95 9.67 0.29
N SER A 18 -6.52 9.43 -0.96
CA SER A 18 -5.99 10.51 -1.81
C SER A 18 -7.07 11.38 -2.44
N GLY A 19 -8.32 10.89 -2.50
CA GLY A 19 -9.40 11.52 -3.27
C GLY A 19 -9.10 11.63 -4.77
N ASN A 20 -7.97 11.10 -5.23
CA ASN A 20 -7.49 11.21 -6.60
C ASN A 20 -7.37 9.80 -7.19
N ALA A 21 -8.29 9.46 -8.09
CA ALA A 21 -8.29 8.16 -8.76
C ALA A 21 -7.13 7.98 -9.76
N TYR A 22 -6.40 9.06 -10.07
CA TYR A 22 -5.37 9.08 -11.10
C TYR A 22 -3.96 8.95 -10.50
N PHE A 23 -3.63 7.76 -10.01
CA PHE A 23 -2.28 7.39 -9.57
C PHE A 23 -1.85 6.03 -10.13
N LEU A 24 -0.55 5.86 -10.29
CA LEU A 24 0.08 4.55 -10.47
C LEU A 24 0.40 3.97 -9.09
N PHE A 25 0.18 2.66 -8.95
CA PHE A 25 0.49 1.90 -7.74
C PHE A 25 1.26 0.65 -8.14
N GLU A 26 2.46 0.49 -7.60
CA GLU A 26 3.31 -0.67 -7.84
C GLU A 26 3.63 -1.35 -6.51
N THR A 27 3.45 -2.67 -6.47
CA THR A 27 3.84 -3.48 -5.32
C THR A 27 5.22 -4.07 -5.58
N ASN A 28 6.18 -3.73 -4.74
CA ASN A 28 7.54 -4.24 -4.83
C ASN A 28 7.66 -5.60 -4.15
N LYS A 29 7.06 -5.72 -2.96
CA LYS A 29 7.16 -6.91 -2.13
C LYS A 29 5.97 -7.03 -1.19
N VAL A 30 5.50 -8.26 -0.99
CA VAL A 30 4.54 -8.61 0.05
C VAL A 30 5.10 -9.76 0.87
N GLU A 31 5.22 -9.57 2.17
CA GLU A 31 5.69 -10.59 3.11
C GLU A 31 4.81 -10.66 4.35
N LYS A 32 4.78 -11.80 5.02
CA LYS A 32 4.01 -12.01 6.25
C LYS A 32 4.94 -12.35 7.40
N GLU A 33 4.80 -11.64 8.52
CA GLU A 33 5.50 -11.93 9.75
C GLU A 33 4.51 -11.88 10.93
N LYS A 34 4.43 -12.96 11.72
CA LYS A 34 3.64 -13.01 12.97
C LYS A 34 2.19 -12.52 12.84
N GLY A 35 1.50 -12.90 11.76
CA GLY A 35 0.10 -12.49 11.53
C GLY A 35 -0.07 -11.07 10.97
N ILE A 36 1.02 -10.40 10.61
CA ILE A 36 1.01 -9.08 9.99
C ILE A 36 1.56 -9.20 8.58
N TRP A 37 0.80 -8.72 7.61
CA TRP A 37 1.27 -8.49 6.25
C TRP A 37 2.01 -7.18 6.18
N LYS A 38 3.16 -7.20 5.51
CA LYS A 38 3.96 -6.03 5.19
C LYS A 38 4.01 -5.88 3.68
N VAL A 39 3.46 -4.79 3.19
CA VAL A 39 3.38 -4.46 1.76
C VAL A 39 4.31 -3.29 1.48
N ASP A 40 5.39 -3.55 0.76
CA ASP A 40 6.28 -2.55 0.19
C ASP A 40 5.72 -2.13 -1.18
N CYS A 41 5.40 -0.85 -1.33
CA CYS A 41 4.81 -0.31 -2.53
C CYS A 41 5.29 1.10 -2.84
N GLN A 42 5.10 1.49 -4.10
CA GLN A 42 5.36 2.83 -4.58
C GLN A 42 4.10 3.40 -5.24
N ILE A 43 3.90 4.71 -5.06
CA ILE A 43 2.82 5.45 -5.70
C ILE A 43 3.35 6.66 -6.44
N LYS A 44 2.70 7.02 -7.55
CA LYS A 44 2.98 8.24 -8.30
C LYS A 44 1.69 8.84 -8.82
N SER A 45 1.48 10.14 -8.63
CA SER A 45 0.38 10.85 -9.28
C SER A 45 0.55 10.80 -10.80
N MET A 46 -0.52 10.50 -11.54
CA MET A 46 -0.54 10.66 -13.00
C MET A 46 -0.81 12.10 -13.42
N LEU A 47 -1.22 12.95 -12.47
CA LEU A 47 -1.44 14.37 -12.70
C LEU A 47 -0.18 15.14 -12.25
N GLY A 48 0.56 15.69 -13.21
CA GLY A 48 1.78 16.46 -12.98
C GLY A 48 3.07 15.63 -12.96
N ASP A 49 4.20 16.33 -12.78
CA ASP A 49 5.55 15.73 -12.75
C ASP A 49 5.98 15.26 -11.34
N GLU A 50 5.05 14.70 -10.57
CA GLU A 50 5.40 14.15 -9.25
C GLU A 50 6.32 12.93 -9.38
N LYS A 51 7.28 12.79 -8.47
CA LYS A 51 8.13 11.60 -8.35
C LYS A 51 7.37 10.47 -7.66
N TRP A 52 7.86 9.24 -7.86
CA TRP A 52 7.43 8.10 -7.06
C TRP A 52 7.72 8.35 -5.58
N LYS A 53 6.79 7.93 -4.73
CA LYS A 53 6.89 7.98 -3.26
C LYS A 53 6.78 6.54 -2.75
N SER A 54 7.66 6.15 -1.84
CA SER A 54 7.76 4.78 -1.37
C SER A 54 7.16 4.59 0.03
N TYR A 55 6.40 3.52 0.22
CA TYR A 55 5.64 3.22 1.42
C TYR A 55 5.75 1.77 1.84
N ILE A 56 5.76 1.53 3.16
CA ILE A 56 5.50 0.23 3.76
C ILE A 56 4.16 0.32 4.49
N ILE A 57 3.25 -0.61 4.18
CA ILE A 57 1.94 -0.72 4.83
C ILE A 57 1.90 -2.02 5.62
N TYR A 58 1.52 -1.91 6.90
CA TYR A 58 1.31 -3.05 7.80
C TYR A 58 -0.18 -3.33 7.92
N ILE A 59 -0.58 -4.58 7.67
CA ILE A 59 -1.98 -5.00 7.61
C ILE A 59 -2.17 -6.23 8.48
N ASN A 60 -3.17 -6.22 9.35
CA ASN A 60 -3.55 -7.38 10.14
C ASN A 60 -4.13 -8.49 9.24
N ASP A 61 -3.65 -9.72 9.39
CA ASP A 61 -4.10 -10.87 8.60
C ASP A 61 -5.52 -11.35 8.92
N ASP A 62 -6.01 -11.07 10.13
CA ASP A 62 -7.29 -11.59 10.61
C ASP A 62 -8.48 -10.79 10.05
N ASP A 63 -8.38 -9.46 10.03
CA ASP A 63 -9.47 -8.55 9.66
C ASP A 63 -9.13 -7.58 8.52
N GLY A 64 -7.89 -7.59 8.02
CA GLY A 64 -7.44 -6.68 6.98
C GLY A 64 -7.28 -5.22 7.45
N ALA A 65 -7.30 -4.96 8.76
CA ALA A 65 -7.11 -3.62 9.29
C ALA A 65 -5.68 -3.13 8.99
N ILE A 66 -5.58 -1.89 8.51
CA ILE A 66 -4.29 -1.22 8.38
C ILE A 66 -3.84 -0.79 9.77
N LEU A 67 -2.68 -1.31 10.18
CA LEU A 67 -2.09 -1.06 11.49
C LEU A 67 -1.19 0.18 11.46
N ASP A 68 -0.37 0.32 10.42
CA ASP A 68 0.55 1.44 10.26
C ASP A 68 0.97 1.62 8.79
N ILE A 69 1.41 2.83 8.46
CA ILE A 69 1.93 3.22 7.14
C ILE A 69 3.15 4.11 7.30
N THR A 70 4.29 3.66 6.79
CA THR A 70 5.55 4.40 6.84
C THR A 70 5.97 4.82 5.45
N LYS A 71 6.13 6.13 5.22
CA LYS A 71 6.82 6.68 4.03
C LYS A 71 8.34 6.67 4.29
N TYR A 72 9.14 6.25 3.33
CA TYR A 72 10.61 6.22 3.49
C TYR A 72 11.39 6.85 2.33
N ASP A 73 10.69 7.56 1.43
CA ASP A 73 11.23 8.41 0.36
C ASP A 73 10.25 9.53 0.02
#